data_AF-A0A8T2PZA7-F1
#
_entry.id   AF-A0A8T2PZA7-F1
#
_cell.length_a   1.000
_cell.length_b   1.000
_cell.length_c   1.000
_cell.angle_alpha   90.00
_cell.angle_beta   90.00
_cell.angle_gamma   90.00
#
_symmetry.space_group_name_H-M   'P 1'
#
loop_
_entity.id
_entity.type
_entity.pdbx_description
1 polymer ?
#
loop_
_entity_poly.entity_id
_entity_poly.type
_entity_poly.pdbx_seq_one_letter_code
_entity_poly.pdbx_strand_id
1 'polypeptide(L)'
;MPSGKGLFPEMHSHFIGTYWGAISSPFCAEIVESADKYLFAGPVFNDYSSVGYSLLFRKEKAIIVEPDRVSIGNGPAFGCVLMKDFLRDLSKKLRRNTTAFDNFKRIYVPSGMPEKGDSRDPLRVNILFSYIQKMLSANTTIISETGDSWFNCQKLHLPEGCGYEFQMQYGSIGWSVGAVLGYAQAEPERRVIACIGDGSFQVTAQEVSTMIGQGQKSIIFLINNGGYTIEVEIHDGPYNIIKNWDYTAVVNAFHNNQGNCWTKKVRTEEELQEAIALAEGEKKHCLCFIECLVHRDDTSKELLEWGSRVSAANSRPPNPQ
;
A
#
# COMPACT_ATOMS: atom_id res chain seq x y z
N MET A 1 -4.60 11.14 -0.55
CA MET A 1 -5.59 10.05 -0.42
C MET A 1 -4.89 8.74 -0.73
N PRO A 2 -5.14 7.67 0.02
CA PRO A 2 -4.44 6.39 -0.12
C PRO A 2 -4.51 5.80 -1.53
N SER A 3 -5.69 5.82 -2.15
CA SER A 3 -5.90 5.34 -3.53
C SER A 3 -5.18 6.18 -4.61
N GLY A 4 -4.59 7.32 -4.26
CA GLY A 4 -3.83 8.16 -5.17
C GLY A 4 -2.33 7.83 -5.24
N LYS A 5 -1.84 6.86 -4.45
CA LYS A 5 -0.41 6.50 -4.47
C LYS A 5 -0.02 5.95 -5.83
N GLY A 6 1.16 6.36 -6.32
CA GLY A 6 1.61 6.06 -7.68
C GLY A 6 1.01 6.92 -8.80
N LEU A 7 -0.07 7.68 -8.54
CA LEU A 7 -0.71 8.55 -9.54
C LEU A 7 -0.10 9.97 -9.60
N PHE A 8 0.71 10.35 -8.62
CA PHE A 8 1.47 11.60 -8.60
C PHE A 8 2.96 11.29 -8.37
N PRO A 9 3.90 11.94 -9.10
CA PRO A 9 5.33 11.68 -8.93
C PRO A 9 5.82 12.06 -7.52
N GLU A 10 6.26 11.07 -6.74
CA GLU A 10 6.67 11.30 -5.35
C GLU A 10 8.01 12.06 -5.25
N MET A 11 8.81 12.04 -6.32
CA MET A 11 10.04 12.83 -6.44
C MET A 11 9.81 14.31 -6.73
N HIS A 12 8.55 14.73 -6.99
CA HIS A 12 8.23 16.12 -7.23
C HIS A 12 8.48 16.96 -5.96
N SER A 13 9.14 18.11 -6.09
CA SER A 13 9.61 18.91 -4.94
C SER A 13 8.51 19.45 -4.02
N HIS A 14 7.24 19.34 -4.42
CA HIS A 14 6.07 19.75 -3.63
C HIS A 14 5.20 18.56 -3.16
N PHE A 15 5.64 17.33 -3.39
CA PHE A 15 4.99 16.16 -2.81
C PHE A 15 5.28 16.12 -1.30
N ILE A 16 4.23 15.98 -0.49
CA ILE A 16 4.35 15.96 0.98
C ILE A 16 3.87 14.65 1.61
N GLY A 17 3.57 13.64 0.78
CA GLY A 17 3.09 12.32 1.23
C GLY A 17 1.58 12.10 1.04
N THR A 18 1.08 11.08 1.72
CA THR A 18 -0.30 10.61 1.65
C THR A 18 -1.15 11.28 2.72
N TYR A 19 -2.16 12.06 2.30
CA TYR A 19 -3.26 12.43 3.20
C TYR A 19 -4.22 11.25 3.36
N TRP A 20 -4.41 10.81 4.61
CA TRP A 20 -5.31 9.75 5.05
C TRP A 20 -5.74 9.97 6.51
N GLY A 21 -6.21 11.18 6.83
CA GLY A 21 -6.68 11.54 8.18
C GLY A 21 -5.60 11.33 9.26
N ALA A 22 -5.97 10.69 10.37
CA ALA A 22 -5.10 10.44 11.51
C ALA A 22 -3.86 9.57 11.19
N ILE A 23 -3.88 8.82 10.08
CA ILE A 23 -2.77 7.95 9.64
C ILE A 23 -2.07 8.48 8.39
N SER A 24 -2.15 9.80 8.16
CA SER A 24 -1.42 10.46 7.07
C SER A 24 0.09 10.30 7.23
N SER A 25 0.82 10.50 6.12
CA SER A 25 2.26 10.74 6.19
C SER A 25 2.57 11.87 7.20
N PRO A 26 3.72 11.83 7.90
CA PRO A 26 4.06 12.81 8.91
C PRO A 26 3.85 14.25 8.44
N PHE A 27 3.17 15.05 9.24
CA PHE A 27 2.85 16.46 8.99
C PHE A 27 1.88 16.73 7.82
N CYS A 28 1.47 15.71 7.05
CA CYS A 28 0.59 15.90 5.89
C CYS A 28 -0.84 16.25 6.33
N ALA A 29 -1.37 15.59 7.36
CA ALA A 29 -2.72 15.86 7.89
C ALA A 29 -2.84 17.30 8.37
N GLU A 30 -1.88 17.77 9.14
CA GLU A 30 -1.86 19.11 9.73
C GLU A 30 -1.89 20.19 8.64
N ILE A 31 -1.18 19.97 7.53
CA ILE A 31 -1.17 20.89 6.39
C ILE A 31 -2.48 20.82 5.61
N VAL A 32 -3.00 19.62 5.35
CA VAL A 32 -4.28 19.44 4.65
C VAL A 32 -5.47 19.85 5.49
N GLU A 33 -5.43 19.83 6.81
CA GLU A 33 -6.59 20.16 7.64
C GLU A 33 -6.59 21.63 8.09
N SER A 34 -5.43 22.28 8.06
CA SER A 34 -5.30 23.72 8.35
C SER A 34 -5.46 24.64 7.16
N ALA A 35 -5.29 24.18 5.91
CA ALA A 35 -5.28 25.10 4.76
C ALA A 35 -6.62 25.84 4.53
N ASP A 36 -6.55 26.96 3.81
CA ASP A 36 -7.72 27.80 3.53
C ASP A 36 -8.63 27.21 2.45
N LYS A 37 -8.04 26.45 1.52
CA LYS A 37 -8.70 25.72 0.43
C LYS A 37 -7.93 24.45 0.09
N TYR A 38 -8.66 23.43 -0.36
CA TYR A 38 -8.10 22.16 -0.83
C TYR A 38 -8.67 21.84 -2.20
N LEU A 39 -7.85 21.31 -3.09
CA LEU A 39 -8.30 20.75 -4.36
C LEU A 39 -8.09 19.24 -4.30
N PHE A 40 -9.18 18.49 -4.29
CA PHE A 40 -9.16 17.04 -4.40
C PHE A 40 -9.45 16.65 -5.84
N ALA A 41 -8.48 16.03 -6.52
CA ALA A 41 -8.66 15.50 -7.87
C ALA A 41 -8.94 14.00 -7.82
N GLY A 42 -10.10 13.60 -8.35
CA GLY A 42 -10.61 12.23 -8.35
C GLY A 42 -10.75 11.59 -6.96
N PRO A 43 -11.17 12.31 -5.90
CA PRO A 43 -11.26 11.68 -4.59
C PRO A 43 -12.36 10.62 -4.59
N VAL A 44 -12.10 9.53 -3.88
CA VAL A 44 -13.13 8.61 -3.43
C VAL A 44 -13.15 8.70 -1.92
N PHE A 45 -14.24 9.23 -1.38
CA PHE A 45 -14.47 9.29 0.07
C PHE A 45 -15.46 8.18 0.45
N ASN A 46 -14.95 7.18 1.15
CA ASN A 46 -15.70 6.10 1.76
C ASN A 46 -15.27 5.97 3.23
N ASP A 47 -15.89 5.07 3.97
CA ASP A 47 -15.50 4.71 5.34
C ASP A 47 -14.00 4.45 5.50
N TYR A 48 -13.36 3.68 4.62
CA TYR A 48 -11.95 3.29 4.77
C TYR A 48 -10.97 4.45 4.47
N SER A 49 -11.17 5.16 3.36
CA SER A 49 -10.35 6.31 2.93
C SER A 49 -10.54 7.54 3.82
N SER A 50 -11.64 7.58 4.57
CA SER A 50 -11.91 8.60 5.59
C SER A 50 -11.56 8.19 7.02
N VAL A 51 -10.95 7.01 7.20
CA VAL A 51 -10.56 6.47 8.51
C VAL A 51 -11.76 6.42 9.46
N GLY A 52 -12.86 5.79 9.02
CA GLY A 52 -14.11 5.71 9.78
C GLY A 52 -14.85 7.05 9.84
N TYR A 53 -14.94 7.78 8.73
CA TYR A 53 -15.62 9.09 8.63
C TYR A 53 -15.02 10.18 9.54
N SER A 54 -13.72 10.11 9.85
CA SER A 54 -13.07 10.98 10.83
C SER A 54 -12.12 12.03 10.22
N LEU A 55 -12.19 12.29 8.90
CA LEU A 55 -11.40 13.36 8.27
C LEU A 55 -11.83 14.73 8.79
N LEU A 56 -10.87 15.62 9.10
CA LEU A 56 -11.18 16.93 9.69
C LEU A 56 -11.15 18.09 8.69
N PHE A 57 -10.94 17.82 7.40
CA PHE A 57 -11.06 18.87 6.38
C PHE A 57 -12.51 19.38 6.30
N ARG A 58 -12.65 20.68 6.05
CA ARG A 58 -13.97 21.32 5.94
C ARG A 58 -14.51 21.26 4.52
N LYS A 59 -15.72 20.71 4.32
CA LYS A 59 -16.34 20.55 3.00
C LYS A 59 -16.49 21.88 2.27
N GLU A 60 -16.85 22.96 2.97
CA GLU A 60 -16.97 24.31 2.42
C GLU A 60 -15.66 24.91 1.88
N LYS A 61 -14.51 24.34 2.26
CA LYS A 61 -13.19 24.71 1.75
C LYS A 61 -12.72 23.85 0.57
N ALA A 62 -13.39 22.72 0.29
CA ALA A 62 -12.95 21.77 -0.72
C ALA A 62 -13.42 22.18 -2.14
N ILE A 63 -12.53 22.03 -3.11
CA ILE A 63 -12.83 21.98 -4.53
C ILE A 63 -12.67 20.51 -4.92
N ILE A 64 -13.78 19.86 -5.27
CA ILE A 64 -13.79 18.45 -5.65
C ILE A 64 -13.86 18.39 -7.17
N VAL A 65 -12.81 17.85 -7.78
CA VAL A 65 -12.71 17.64 -9.22
C VAL A 65 -12.93 16.15 -9.47
N GLU A 66 -14.11 15.78 -9.93
CA GLU A 66 -14.46 14.45 -10.39
C GLU A 66 -14.10 14.28 -11.88
N PRO A 67 -14.17 13.07 -12.47
CA PRO A 67 -13.81 12.85 -13.88
C PRO A 67 -14.51 13.78 -14.88
N ASP A 68 -15.76 14.14 -14.63
CA ASP A 68 -16.63 14.93 -15.52
C ASP A 68 -17.41 16.06 -14.81
N ARG A 69 -17.04 16.38 -13.57
CA ARG A 69 -17.73 17.38 -12.73
C ARG A 69 -16.77 18.09 -11.79
N VAL A 70 -17.04 19.37 -11.49
CA VAL A 70 -16.32 20.14 -10.49
C VAL A 70 -17.29 20.77 -9.49
N SER A 71 -17.09 20.52 -8.20
CA SER A 71 -17.91 21.06 -7.11
C SER A 71 -17.07 21.98 -6.22
N ILE A 72 -17.60 23.16 -5.88
CA ILE A 72 -16.87 24.17 -5.09
C ILE A 72 -17.57 24.39 -3.74
N GLY A 73 -17.00 23.84 -2.67
CA GLY A 73 -17.51 23.97 -1.31
C GLY A 73 -18.97 23.52 -1.20
N ASN A 74 -19.75 24.28 -0.42
CA ASN A 74 -21.21 24.14 -0.37
C ASN A 74 -21.91 24.97 -1.47
N GLY A 75 -21.19 25.32 -2.52
CA GLY A 75 -21.61 26.21 -3.60
C GLY A 75 -21.92 25.46 -4.90
N PRO A 76 -21.59 26.04 -6.06
CA PRO A 76 -21.99 25.48 -7.35
C PRO A 76 -21.26 24.19 -7.68
N ALA A 77 -21.95 23.33 -8.44
CA ALA A 77 -21.39 22.19 -9.13
C ALA A 77 -21.55 22.38 -10.65
N PHE A 78 -20.46 22.15 -11.39
CA PHE A 78 -20.39 22.28 -12.84
C PHE A 78 -20.20 20.90 -13.45
N GLY A 79 -21.24 20.38 -14.11
CA GLY A 79 -21.16 19.12 -14.85
C GLY A 79 -20.59 19.30 -16.26
N CYS A 80 -20.29 18.18 -16.93
CA CYS A 80 -19.68 18.15 -18.28
C CYS A 80 -18.33 18.88 -18.35
N VAL A 81 -17.59 18.90 -17.24
CA VAL A 81 -16.26 19.50 -17.14
C VAL A 81 -15.26 18.37 -16.90
N LEU A 82 -14.51 17.99 -17.94
CA LEU A 82 -13.54 16.92 -17.82
C LEU A 82 -12.37 17.34 -16.92
N MET A 83 -12.01 16.47 -15.96
CA MET A 83 -10.89 16.70 -15.03
C MET A 83 -9.61 17.14 -15.74
N LYS A 84 -9.25 16.45 -16.84
CA LYS A 84 -8.04 16.72 -17.62
C LYS A 84 -8.00 18.14 -18.20
N ASP A 85 -9.16 18.67 -18.58
CA ASP A 85 -9.27 19.97 -19.24
C ASP A 85 -9.36 21.06 -18.17
N PHE A 86 -10.11 20.80 -17.09
CA PHE A 86 -10.15 21.65 -15.91
C PHE A 86 -8.76 21.90 -15.31
N LEU A 87 -8.00 20.83 -15.00
CA LEU A 87 -6.68 20.97 -14.38
C LEU A 87 -5.68 21.69 -15.31
N ARG A 88 -5.75 21.44 -16.63
CA ARG A 88 -4.89 22.07 -17.63
C ARG A 88 -5.19 23.56 -17.81
N ASP A 89 -6.44 23.97 -17.77
CA ASP A 89 -6.81 25.37 -17.92
C ASP A 89 -6.69 26.14 -16.60
N LEU A 90 -6.91 25.46 -15.47
CA LEU A 90 -6.66 26.00 -14.15
C LEU A 90 -5.18 26.32 -13.96
N SER A 91 -4.26 25.44 -14.39
CA SER A 91 -2.81 25.66 -14.24
C SER A 91 -2.30 26.93 -14.94
N LYS A 92 -2.93 27.33 -16.05
CA LYS A 92 -2.62 28.59 -16.78
C LYS A 92 -3.11 29.84 -16.07
N LYS A 93 -4.13 29.71 -15.21
CA LYS A 93 -4.82 30.84 -14.54
C LYS A 93 -4.46 30.97 -13.06
N LEU A 94 -3.90 29.93 -12.46
CA LEU A 94 -3.53 29.91 -11.05
C LEU A 94 -2.44 30.94 -10.77
N ARG A 95 -2.69 31.78 -9.76
CA ARG A 95 -1.63 32.56 -9.12
C ARG A 95 -0.89 31.64 -8.16
N ARG A 96 0.45 31.65 -8.25
CA ARG A 96 1.30 30.85 -7.36
C ARG A 96 0.99 31.17 -5.90
N ASN A 97 0.70 30.14 -5.11
CA ASN A 97 0.51 30.22 -3.66
C ASN A 97 1.34 29.10 -3.01
N THR A 98 2.31 29.48 -2.18
CA THR A 98 3.23 28.53 -1.51
C THR A 98 2.92 28.34 -0.04
N THR A 99 1.93 29.04 0.53
CA THR A 99 1.70 29.13 1.97
C THR A 99 1.62 27.77 2.66
N ALA A 100 0.81 26.84 2.12
CA ALA A 100 0.68 25.50 2.70
C ALA A 100 2.00 24.71 2.67
N PHE A 101 2.75 24.81 1.58
CA PHE A 101 4.04 24.13 1.43
C PHE A 101 5.14 24.78 2.28
N ASP A 102 5.13 26.10 2.43
CA ASP A 102 6.04 26.81 3.33
C ASP A 102 5.76 26.45 4.79
N ASN A 103 4.48 26.30 5.18
CA ASN A 103 4.11 25.80 6.50
C ASN A 103 4.60 24.36 6.71
N PHE A 104 4.43 23.49 5.71
CA PHE A 104 4.96 22.12 5.77
C PHE A 104 6.46 22.12 6.06
N LYS A 105 7.26 22.87 5.28
CA LYS A 105 8.72 22.97 5.49
C LYS A 105 9.12 23.47 6.88
N ARG A 106 8.31 24.32 7.52
CA ARG A 106 8.60 24.86 8.86
C ARG A 106 8.40 23.83 9.97
N ILE A 107 7.44 22.91 9.79
CA ILE A 107 7.09 21.90 10.80
C ILE A 107 7.70 20.53 10.50
N TYR A 108 8.13 20.30 9.26
CA TYR A 108 8.60 19.00 8.80
C TYR A 108 9.86 18.57 9.53
N VAL A 109 9.78 17.36 10.08
CA VAL A 109 10.92 16.62 10.61
C VAL A 109 11.02 15.30 9.83
N PRO A 110 12.18 14.98 9.24
CA PRO A 110 12.37 13.70 8.57
C PRO A 110 12.06 12.53 9.53
N SER A 111 11.41 11.49 9.00
CA SER A 111 11.20 10.27 9.77
C SER A 111 12.52 9.56 10.04
N GLY A 112 12.66 9.00 11.23
CA GLY A 112 13.79 8.14 11.57
C GLY A 112 13.76 6.83 10.78
N MET A 113 14.93 6.21 10.64
CA MET A 113 15.02 4.82 10.19
C MET A 113 14.68 3.89 11.35
N PRO A 114 14.14 2.68 11.08
CA PRO A 114 14.04 1.64 12.09
C PRO A 114 15.39 1.42 12.79
N GLU A 115 15.37 1.29 14.12
CA GLU A 115 16.58 0.96 14.87
C GLU A 115 17.12 -0.39 14.43
N LYS A 116 18.42 -0.44 14.15
CA LYS A 116 19.12 -1.70 13.84
C LYS A 116 19.27 -2.50 15.13
N GLY A 117 18.64 -3.67 15.18
CA GLY A 117 18.84 -4.67 16.22
C GLY A 117 20.02 -5.60 15.89
N ASP A 118 20.11 -6.74 16.57
CA ASP A 118 20.96 -7.83 16.11
C ASP A 118 20.34 -8.41 14.83
N SER A 119 21.14 -8.65 13.79
CA SER A 119 20.63 -9.17 12.52
C SER A 119 20.02 -10.58 12.64
N ARG A 120 20.27 -11.27 13.76
CA ARG A 120 19.72 -12.59 14.10
C ARG A 120 18.45 -12.50 14.95
N ASP A 121 18.04 -11.31 15.37
CA ASP A 121 16.76 -11.12 16.03
C ASP A 121 15.62 -11.56 15.10
N PRO A 122 14.46 -11.97 15.66
CA PRO A 122 13.27 -12.24 14.88
C PRO A 122 12.96 -11.08 13.93
N LEU A 123 12.65 -11.43 12.68
CA LEU A 123 12.38 -10.46 11.62
C LEU A 123 11.19 -9.59 12.02
N ARG A 124 11.39 -8.27 11.89
CA ARG A 124 10.33 -7.28 12.09
C ARG A 124 9.81 -6.75 10.75
N VAL A 125 8.52 -6.45 10.69
CA VAL A 125 7.84 -5.92 9.50
C VAL A 125 8.46 -4.60 9.04
N ASN A 126 8.78 -3.70 9.97
CA ASN A 126 9.44 -2.43 9.62
C ASN A 126 10.83 -2.62 8.98
N ILE A 127 11.59 -3.64 9.39
CA ILE A 127 12.88 -4.01 8.79
C ILE A 127 12.65 -4.59 7.39
N LEU A 128 11.70 -5.52 7.23
CA LEU A 128 11.33 -6.09 5.93
C LEU A 128 11.06 -4.99 4.89
N PHE A 129 10.17 -4.04 5.20
CA PHE A 129 9.82 -2.98 4.27
C PHE A 129 10.95 -1.97 4.04
N SER A 130 11.90 -1.82 4.97
CA SER A 130 13.11 -1.02 4.74
C SER A 130 14.03 -1.63 3.67
N TYR A 131 14.01 -2.95 3.50
CA TYR A 131 14.72 -3.62 2.41
C TYR A 131 13.93 -3.59 1.10
N ILE A 132 12.61 -3.81 1.15
CA ILE A 132 11.75 -3.68 -0.04
C ILE A 132 11.88 -2.28 -0.65
N GLN A 133 11.95 -1.22 0.17
CA GLN A 133 12.22 0.15 -0.26
C GLN A 133 13.48 0.27 -1.14
N LYS A 134 14.55 -0.45 -0.81
CA LYS A 134 15.83 -0.39 -1.53
C LYS A 134 15.78 -1.10 -2.89
N MET A 135 14.83 -2.02 -3.07
CA MET A 135 14.64 -2.78 -4.31
C MET A 135 13.86 -1.96 -5.37
N LEU A 136 13.18 -0.88 -4.96
CA LEU A 136 12.33 -0.11 -5.86
C LEU A 136 13.15 0.65 -6.90
N SER A 137 12.67 0.63 -8.13
CA SER A 137 13.24 1.36 -9.26
C SER A 137 12.16 1.81 -10.25
N ALA A 138 12.55 2.55 -11.28
CA ALA A 138 11.65 2.92 -12.38
C ALA A 138 11.04 1.70 -13.11
N ASN A 139 11.66 0.52 -13.00
CA ASN A 139 11.26 -0.71 -13.68
C ASN A 139 10.57 -1.72 -12.74
N THR A 140 10.24 -1.33 -11.52
CA THR A 140 9.47 -2.17 -10.60
C THR A 140 8.02 -1.74 -10.52
N THR A 141 7.14 -2.68 -10.17
CA THR A 141 5.77 -2.40 -9.74
C THR A 141 5.53 -3.07 -8.40
N ILE A 142 4.95 -2.33 -7.44
CA ILE A 142 4.54 -2.88 -6.15
C ILE A 142 3.05 -3.22 -6.16
N ILE A 143 2.71 -4.45 -5.77
CA ILE A 143 1.33 -4.87 -5.52
C ILE A 143 1.14 -5.07 -4.02
N SER A 144 0.20 -4.31 -3.43
CA SER A 144 0.03 -4.19 -1.99
C SER A 144 -1.27 -4.86 -1.51
N GLU A 145 -1.20 -6.11 -1.04
CA GLU A 145 -2.40 -6.86 -0.62
C GLU A 145 -3.18 -6.18 0.53
N THR A 146 -4.49 -6.41 0.56
CA THR A 146 -5.38 -6.10 1.69
C THR A 146 -4.84 -6.74 2.97
N GLY A 147 -4.64 -5.92 3.99
CA GLY A 147 -3.98 -6.29 5.24
C GLY A 147 -2.93 -5.25 5.62
N ASP A 148 -1.97 -5.62 6.48
CA ASP A 148 -0.93 -4.67 6.89
C ASP A 148 0.02 -4.27 5.73
N SER A 149 -0.01 -5.01 4.62
CA SER A 149 0.69 -4.63 3.39
C SER A 149 0.20 -3.29 2.82
N TRP A 150 -1.07 -2.94 2.98
CA TRP A 150 -1.60 -1.62 2.60
C TRP A 150 -0.83 -0.48 3.26
N PHE A 151 -0.68 -0.55 4.58
CA PHE A 151 -0.07 0.53 5.35
C PHE A 151 1.44 0.57 5.16
N ASN A 152 2.09 -0.60 5.13
CA ASN A 152 3.53 -0.65 4.91
C ASN A 152 3.94 -0.22 3.50
N CYS A 153 3.21 -0.63 2.46
CA CYS A 153 3.45 -0.17 1.09
C CYS A 153 3.15 1.32 0.92
N GLN A 154 2.17 1.89 1.63
CA GLN A 154 1.90 3.33 1.60
C GLN A 154 3.08 4.19 2.08
N LYS A 155 3.92 3.65 2.97
CA LYS A 155 5.13 4.31 3.50
C LYS A 155 6.34 4.24 2.57
N LEU A 156 6.30 3.42 1.52
CA LEU A 156 7.39 3.34 0.54
C LEU A 156 7.44 4.63 -0.29
N HIS A 157 8.64 5.12 -0.58
CA HIS A 157 8.89 6.22 -1.51
C HIS A 157 9.08 5.64 -2.91
N LEU A 158 8.23 6.03 -3.84
CA LEU A 158 8.22 5.49 -5.20
C LEU A 158 9.16 6.30 -6.11
N PRO A 159 10.21 5.67 -6.69
CA PRO A 159 11.00 6.30 -7.74
C PRO A 159 10.12 6.67 -8.95
N GLU A 160 10.58 7.65 -9.73
CA GLU A 160 9.89 8.00 -10.98
C GLU A 160 9.78 6.78 -11.90
N GLY A 161 8.56 6.51 -12.39
CA GLY A 161 8.25 5.34 -13.23
C GLY A 161 7.93 4.05 -12.48
N CYS A 162 8.12 3.99 -11.15
CA CYS A 162 7.72 2.83 -10.35
C CYS A 162 6.19 2.69 -10.32
N GLY A 163 5.68 1.51 -10.67
CA GLY A 163 4.25 1.20 -10.58
C GLY A 163 3.81 0.91 -9.14
N TYR A 164 2.53 1.15 -8.86
CA TYR A 164 1.92 0.85 -7.57
C TYR A 164 0.46 0.46 -7.75
N GLU A 165 0.09 -0.72 -7.27
CA GLU A 165 -1.28 -1.26 -7.38
C GLU A 165 -1.84 -1.62 -6.02
N PHE A 166 -3.10 -1.22 -5.82
CA PHE A 166 -3.77 -1.21 -4.53
C PHE A 166 -5.29 -1.24 -4.71
N GLN A 167 -5.94 -2.30 -4.23
CA GLN A 167 -7.38 -2.53 -4.43
C GLN A 167 -8.19 -2.19 -3.17
N MET A 168 -8.22 -0.91 -2.78
CA MET A 168 -8.91 -0.49 -1.53
C MET A 168 -10.42 -0.53 -1.61
N GLN A 169 -10.98 -0.13 -2.76
CA GLN A 169 -12.43 0.11 -2.86
C GLN A 169 -13.21 -1.20 -2.84
N TYR A 170 -12.65 -2.25 -3.45
CA TYR A 170 -13.25 -3.58 -3.42
C TYR A 170 -12.74 -4.40 -2.22
N GLY A 171 -11.45 -4.29 -1.88
CA GLY A 171 -10.91 -4.86 -0.64
C GLY A 171 -10.96 -6.39 -0.55
N SER A 172 -11.01 -7.10 -1.68
CA SER A 172 -11.02 -8.56 -1.67
C SER A 172 -9.63 -9.10 -1.36
N ILE A 173 -9.47 -9.83 -0.25
CA ILE A 173 -8.25 -10.57 0.04
C ILE A 173 -7.97 -11.62 -1.05
N GLY A 174 -6.69 -11.83 -1.37
CA GLY A 174 -6.25 -12.77 -2.40
C GLY A 174 -6.28 -12.21 -3.81
N TRP A 175 -6.81 -11.01 -4.05
CA TRP A 175 -6.77 -10.39 -5.38
C TRP A 175 -5.32 -10.22 -5.87
N SER A 176 -4.39 -9.97 -4.95
CA SER A 176 -3.02 -9.62 -5.31
C SER A 176 -2.31 -10.75 -6.06
N VAL A 177 -2.59 -12.03 -5.77
CA VAL A 177 -1.96 -13.16 -6.48
C VAL A 177 -2.37 -13.15 -7.95
N GLY A 178 -3.66 -13.02 -8.26
CA GLY A 178 -4.13 -12.89 -9.64
C GLY A 178 -3.65 -11.60 -10.31
N ALA A 179 -3.57 -10.50 -9.55
CA ALA A 179 -3.06 -9.23 -10.06
C ALA A 179 -1.56 -9.33 -10.43
N VAL A 180 -0.73 -10.03 -9.66
CA VAL A 180 0.68 -10.29 -9.99
C VAL A 180 0.78 -11.01 -11.33
N LEU A 181 -0.01 -12.06 -11.53
CA LEU A 181 -0.03 -12.82 -12.76
C LEU A 181 -0.38 -11.93 -13.96
N GLY A 182 -1.49 -11.19 -13.86
CA GLY A 182 -1.97 -10.31 -14.93
C GLY A 182 -1.00 -9.17 -15.22
N TYR A 183 -0.47 -8.50 -14.20
CA TYR A 183 0.44 -7.38 -14.36
C TYR A 183 1.77 -7.80 -14.98
N ALA A 184 2.38 -8.88 -14.47
CA ALA A 184 3.64 -9.40 -15.01
C ALA A 184 3.48 -9.93 -16.44
N GLN A 185 2.28 -10.36 -16.83
CA GLN A 185 1.98 -10.75 -18.21
C GLN A 185 1.81 -9.54 -19.14
N ALA A 186 1.22 -8.45 -18.64
CA ALA A 186 1.03 -7.21 -19.39
C ALA A 186 2.33 -6.41 -19.56
N GLU A 187 3.19 -6.43 -18.55
CA GLU A 187 4.43 -5.65 -18.47
C GLU A 187 5.65 -6.58 -18.20
N PRO A 188 6.05 -7.43 -19.17
CA PRO A 188 7.04 -8.50 -18.95
C PRO A 188 8.46 -7.99 -18.63
N GLU A 189 8.77 -6.75 -18.99
CA GLU A 189 10.06 -6.09 -18.69
C GLU A 189 10.08 -5.47 -17.29
N ARG A 190 8.91 -5.29 -16.65
CA ARG A 190 8.82 -4.78 -15.28
C ARG A 190 8.91 -5.92 -14.28
N ARG A 191 9.68 -5.69 -13.21
CA ARG A 191 9.73 -6.65 -12.11
C ARG A 191 8.64 -6.35 -11.10
N VAL A 192 7.63 -7.22 -11.04
CA VAL A 192 6.54 -7.11 -10.07
C VAL A 192 7.01 -7.62 -8.71
N ILE A 193 6.84 -6.81 -7.67
CA ILE A 193 7.10 -7.14 -6.27
C ILE A 193 5.76 -7.10 -5.54
N ALA A 194 5.36 -8.20 -4.91
CA ALA A 194 4.10 -8.32 -4.21
C ALA A 194 4.31 -8.54 -2.72
N CYS A 195 3.55 -7.81 -1.90
CA CYS A 195 3.49 -7.99 -0.46
C CYS A 195 2.13 -8.58 -0.13
N ILE A 196 2.11 -9.85 0.29
CA ILE A 196 0.88 -10.64 0.42
C ILE A 196 0.85 -11.27 1.82
N GLY A 197 -0.23 -11.04 2.58
CA GLY A 197 -0.44 -11.75 3.85
C GLY A 197 -0.74 -13.23 3.62
N ASP A 198 -0.35 -14.07 4.57
CA ASP A 198 -0.56 -15.52 4.55
C ASP A 198 -2.03 -15.93 4.39
N GLY A 199 -2.95 -15.30 5.12
CA GLY A 199 -4.38 -15.52 4.98
C GLY A 199 -4.92 -15.16 3.58
N SER A 200 -4.50 -14.02 3.03
CA SER A 200 -4.89 -13.60 1.67
C SER A 200 -4.36 -14.55 0.60
N PHE A 201 -3.12 -15.04 0.77
CA PHE A 201 -2.51 -15.98 -0.16
C PHE A 201 -3.29 -17.29 -0.26
N GLN A 202 -3.85 -17.81 0.85
CA GLN A 202 -4.60 -19.08 0.84
C GLN A 202 -5.83 -19.05 -0.09
N VAL A 203 -6.39 -17.88 -0.39
CA VAL A 203 -7.60 -17.73 -1.21
C VAL A 203 -7.32 -18.03 -2.70
N THR A 204 -6.11 -17.72 -3.17
CA THR A 204 -5.79 -17.69 -4.62
C THR A 204 -4.39 -18.23 -4.96
N ALA A 205 -3.72 -18.92 -4.02
CA ALA A 205 -2.35 -19.44 -4.15
C ALA A 205 -2.09 -20.23 -5.45
N GLN A 206 -3.11 -20.91 -5.98
CA GLN A 206 -3.01 -21.72 -7.19
C GLN A 206 -2.52 -20.95 -8.42
N GLU A 207 -2.73 -19.63 -8.50
CA GLU A 207 -2.25 -18.84 -9.65
C GLU A 207 -0.72 -18.75 -9.73
N VAL A 208 -0.01 -19.03 -8.63
CA VAL A 208 1.46 -19.18 -8.67
C VAL A 208 1.87 -20.29 -9.65
N SER A 209 1.08 -21.36 -9.79
CA SER A 209 1.35 -22.41 -10.78
C SER A 209 1.34 -21.86 -12.22
N THR A 210 0.38 -20.97 -12.53
CA THR A 210 0.30 -20.28 -13.81
C THR A 210 1.51 -19.37 -14.03
N MET A 211 1.91 -18.60 -13.02
CA MET A 211 3.09 -17.72 -13.10
C MET A 211 4.37 -18.50 -13.40
N ILE A 212 4.55 -19.65 -12.75
CA ILE A 212 5.70 -20.56 -13.00
C ILE A 212 5.64 -21.09 -14.44
N GLY A 213 4.48 -21.56 -14.89
CA GLY A 213 4.28 -22.04 -16.26
C GLY A 213 4.55 -20.98 -17.34
N GLN A 214 4.28 -19.71 -17.04
CA GLN A 214 4.56 -18.57 -17.92
C GLN A 214 6.01 -18.02 -17.76
N GLY A 215 6.83 -18.61 -16.88
CA GLY A 215 8.21 -18.17 -16.67
C GLY A 215 8.34 -16.74 -16.12
N GLN A 216 7.35 -16.28 -15.34
CA GLN A 216 7.35 -14.95 -14.76
C GLN A 216 8.47 -14.78 -13.72
N LYS A 217 8.92 -13.54 -13.53
CA LYS A 217 10.12 -13.19 -12.73
C LYS A 217 9.79 -12.34 -11.49
N SER A 218 8.53 -12.41 -11.06
CA SER A 218 8.00 -11.65 -9.93
C SER A 218 8.64 -12.07 -8.61
N ILE A 219 8.67 -11.16 -7.65
CA ILE A 219 9.06 -11.46 -6.26
C ILE A 219 7.80 -11.37 -5.40
N ILE A 220 7.45 -12.46 -4.71
CA ILE A 220 6.37 -12.50 -3.74
C ILE A 220 6.99 -12.57 -2.35
N PHE A 221 6.81 -11.51 -1.57
CA PHE A 221 7.03 -11.52 -0.13
C PHE A 221 5.73 -11.95 0.54
N LEU A 222 5.68 -13.19 1.00
CA LEU A 222 4.59 -13.70 1.81
C LEU A 222 4.85 -13.34 3.27
N ILE A 223 4.04 -12.46 3.87
CA ILE A 223 4.11 -12.12 5.27
C ILE A 223 3.34 -13.18 6.07
N ASN A 224 4.08 -14.11 6.68
CA ASN A 224 3.53 -15.17 7.53
C ASN A 224 3.57 -14.73 9.00
N ASN A 225 2.44 -14.22 9.47
CA ASN A 225 2.22 -13.83 10.86
C ASN A 225 1.13 -14.70 11.54
N GLY A 226 0.63 -15.73 10.84
CA GLY A 226 -0.20 -16.78 11.40
C GLY A 226 -1.69 -16.46 11.46
N GLY A 227 -2.21 -15.50 10.68
CA GLY A 227 -3.62 -15.15 10.69
C GLY A 227 -4.00 -13.82 10.06
N TYR A 228 -5.24 -13.40 10.29
CA TYR A 228 -5.76 -12.13 9.77
C TYR A 228 -5.45 -10.96 10.72
N THR A 229 -4.21 -10.50 10.78
CA THR A 229 -3.82 -9.39 11.70
C THR A 229 -4.64 -8.12 11.51
N ILE A 230 -5.03 -7.76 10.28
CA ILE A 230 -5.92 -6.60 10.05
C ILE A 230 -7.26 -6.74 10.77
N GLU A 231 -7.82 -7.94 10.80
CA GLU A 231 -9.08 -8.20 11.49
C GLU A 231 -8.89 -8.27 13.00
N VAL A 232 -7.73 -8.73 13.49
CA VAL A 232 -7.38 -8.66 14.93
C VAL A 232 -7.43 -7.21 15.42
N GLU A 233 -6.91 -6.27 14.62
CA GLU A 233 -6.89 -4.83 14.97
C GLU A 233 -8.22 -4.10 14.73
N ILE A 234 -9.19 -4.72 14.05
CA ILE A 234 -10.56 -4.20 13.91
C ILE A 234 -11.45 -4.82 14.99
N HIS A 235 -11.51 -6.15 15.02
CA HIS A 235 -12.33 -6.93 15.93
C HIS A 235 -11.80 -8.38 16.04
N ASP A 236 -11.17 -8.70 17.17
CA ASP A 236 -10.56 -10.01 17.36
C ASP A 236 -11.56 -11.14 17.65
N GLY A 237 -11.21 -12.37 17.26
CA GLY A 237 -11.98 -13.58 17.50
C GLY A 237 -11.41 -14.83 16.83
N PRO A 238 -12.00 -16.01 17.09
CA PRO A 238 -11.46 -17.29 16.61
C PRO A 238 -11.45 -17.43 15.08
N TYR A 239 -12.26 -16.65 14.35
CA TYR A 239 -12.28 -16.61 12.88
C TYR A 239 -11.04 -15.93 12.27
N ASN A 240 -10.22 -15.27 13.08
CA ASN A 240 -8.95 -14.68 12.63
C ASN A 240 -7.79 -15.71 12.62
N ILE A 241 -8.03 -16.90 13.15
CA ILE A 241 -7.04 -17.98 13.21
C ILE A 241 -7.18 -18.84 11.96
N ILE A 242 -6.10 -18.92 11.18
CA ILE A 242 -6.04 -19.74 9.96
C ILE A 242 -5.18 -20.98 10.17
N LYS A 243 -5.39 -22.02 9.36
CA LYS A 243 -4.49 -23.17 9.35
C LYS A 243 -3.18 -22.76 8.69
N ASN A 244 -2.10 -22.67 9.45
CA ASN A 244 -0.78 -22.39 8.87
C ASN A 244 -0.37 -23.50 7.88
N TRP A 245 0.16 -23.12 6.72
CA TRP A 245 0.70 -24.03 5.72
C TRP A 245 2.23 -24.04 5.78
N ASP A 246 2.85 -25.02 5.11
CA ASP A 246 4.20 -24.83 4.62
C ASP A 246 4.09 -24.18 3.24
N TYR A 247 4.09 -22.84 3.20
CA TYR A 247 3.83 -22.10 1.97
C TYR A 247 4.92 -22.34 0.91
N THR A 248 6.20 -22.42 1.32
CA THR A 248 7.26 -22.81 0.39
C THR A 248 7.07 -24.23 -0.15
N ALA A 249 6.60 -25.18 0.65
CA ALA A 249 6.33 -26.54 0.16
C ALA A 249 5.15 -26.56 -0.83
N VAL A 250 4.11 -25.75 -0.60
CA VAL A 250 2.99 -25.59 -1.56
C VAL A 250 3.50 -25.03 -2.88
N VAL A 251 4.32 -23.97 -2.86
CA VAL A 251 4.90 -23.39 -4.08
C VAL A 251 5.84 -24.37 -4.77
N ASN A 252 6.65 -25.13 -4.03
CA ASN A 252 7.50 -26.18 -4.59
C ASN A 252 6.68 -27.33 -5.20
N ALA A 253 5.51 -27.65 -4.66
CA ALA A 253 4.59 -28.61 -5.25
C ALA A 253 4.03 -28.11 -6.59
N PHE A 254 3.71 -26.81 -6.72
CA PHE A 254 3.34 -26.21 -8.00
C PHE A 254 4.51 -26.19 -8.99
N HIS A 255 5.73 -25.90 -8.51
CA HIS A 255 6.94 -25.91 -9.33
C HIS A 255 7.20 -27.29 -9.93
N ASN A 256 7.04 -28.37 -9.14
CA ASN A 256 7.18 -29.74 -9.60
C ASN A 256 8.48 -30.00 -10.41
N ASN A 257 9.57 -29.32 -10.04
CA ASN A 257 10.86 -29.33 -10.75
C ASN A 257 10.80 -28.87 -12.23
N GLN A 258 9.77 -28.11 -12.61
CA GLN A 258 9.55 -27.58 -13.96
C GLN A 258 9.35 -26.06 -13.93
N GLY A 259 10.12 -25.34 -14.76
CA GLY A 259 10.12 -23.87 -14.78
C GLY A 259 11.10 -23.25 -13.78
N ASN A 260 11.11 -21.91 -13.72
CA ASN A 260 12.09 -21.14 -12.96
C ASN A 260 11.44 -20.55 -11.70
N CYS A 261 11.42 -21.32 -10.62
CA CYS A 261 10.92 -20.90 -9.32
C CYS A 261 11.99 -21.09 -8.25
N TRP A 262 12.09 -20.14 -7.33
CA TRP A 262 12.96 -20.25 -6.16
C TRP A 262 12.18 -19.85 -4.91
N THR A 263 12.23 -20.69 -3.88
CA THR A 263 11.53 -20.46 -2.61
C THR A 263 12.52 -20.32 -1.46
N LYS A 264 12.27 -19.43 -0.50
CA LYS A 264 13.06 -19.31 0.73
C LYS A 264 12.18 -18.91 1.91
N LYS A 265 12.41 -19.52 3.07
CA LYS A 265 11.89 -19.02 4.36
C LYS A 265 12.92 -18.10 4.99
N VAL A 266 12.47 -16.98 5.54
CA VAL A 266 13.30 -16.03 6.28
C VAL A 266 12.65 -15.70 7.63
N ARG A 267 13.45 -15.73 8.70
CA ARG A 267 13.04 -15.51 10.10
C ARG A 267 13.80 -14.37 10.76
N THR A 268 14.87 -13.89 10.14
CA THR A 268 15.76 -12.87 10.70
C THR A 268 16.11 -11.84 9.62
N GLU A 269 16.69 -10.71 10.02
CA GLU A 269 17.18 -9.71 9.08
C GLU A 269 18.34 -10.24 8.22
N GLU A 270 19.23 -11.05 8.79
CA GLU A 270 20.34 -11.70 8.07
C GLU A 270 19.82 -12.60 6.93
N GLU A 271 18.85 -13.47 7.22
CA GLU A 271 18.26 -14.36 6.21
C GLU A 271 17.51 -13.58 5.12
N LEU A 272 16.85 -12.47 5.49
CA LEU A 272 16.18 -11.59 4.53
C LEU A 272 17.19 -10.92 3.57
N GLN A 273 18.30 -10.41 4.09
CA GLN A 273 19.35 -9.79 3.28
C GLN A 273 19.91 -10.78 2.24
N GLU A 274 20.23 -12.00 2.68
CA GLU A 274 20.69 -13.07 1.79
C GLU A 274 19.64 -13.41 0.73
N ALA A 275 18.37 -13.53 1.13
CA ALA A 275 17.29 -13.87 0.22
C ALA A 275 17.08 -12.80 -0.86
N ILE A 276 17.15 -11.52 -0.49
CA ILE A 276 17.04 -10.40 -1.43
C ILE A 276 18.25 -10.36 -2.37
N ALA A 277 19.47 -10.52 -1.86
CA ALA A 277 20.67 -10.56 -2.68
C ALA A 277 20.62 -11.68 -3.73
N LEU A 278 20.12 -12.87 -3.35
CA LEU A 278 19.89 -13.98 -4.28
C LEU A 278 18.78 -13.63 -5.29
N ALA A 279 17.67 -13.05 -4.85
CA ALA A 279 16.56 -12.67 -5.71
C ALA A 279 16.96 -11.60 -6.74
N GLU A 280 17.84 -10.66 -6.40
CA GLU A 280 18.33 -9.61 -7.31
C GLU A 280 19.54 -10.06 -8.17
N GLY A 281 20.28 -11.06 -7.71
CA GLY A 281 21.43 -11.63 -8.39
C GLY A 281 21.11 -12.93 -9.14
N GLU A 282 21.51 -14.05 -8.55
CA GLU A 282 21.47 -15.38 -9.18
C GLU A 282 20.06 -15.79 -9.62
N LYS A 283 19.04 -15.43 -8.83
CA LYS A 283 17.63 -15.80 -9.06
C LYS A 283 16.82 -14.70 -9.74
N LYS A 284 17.47 -13.69 -10.34
CA LYS A 284 16.78 -12.55 -11.00
C LYS A 284 15.83 -12.93 -12.15
N HIS A 285 15.99 -14.13 -12.70
CA HIS A 285 15.15 -14.66 -13.78
C HIS A 285 14.20 -15.76 -13.32
N CYS A 286 14.03 -15.91 -11.99
CA CYS A 286 13.06 -16.81 -11.38
C CYS A 286 11.87 -16.03 -10.83
N LEU A 287 10.73 -16.70 -10.71
CA LEU A 287 9.73 -16.33 -9.71
C LEU A 287 10.34 -16.61 -8.34
N CYS A 288 10.48 -15.56 -7.52
CA CYS A 288 11.04 -15.67 -6.17
C CYS A 288 9.90 -15.62 -5.16
N PHE A 289 9.71 -16.69 -4.40
CA PHE A 289 8.74 -16.76 -3.31
C PHE A 289 9.46 -16.77 -1.96
N ILE A 290 9.35 -15.67 -1.22
CA ILE A 290 10.04 -15.48 0.05
C ILE A 290 8.98 -15.47 1.17
N GLU A 291 8.95 -16.52 1.97
CA GLU A 291 8.11 -16.62 3.15
C GLU A 291 8.80 -15.92 4.33
N CYS A 292 8.29 -14.74 4.69
CA CYS A 292 8.78 -13.92 5.80
C CYS A 292 7.99 -14.27 7.07
N LEU A 293 8.63 -14.98 8.00
CA LEU A 293 8.04 -15.28 9.31
C LEU A 293 8.24 -14.08 10.23
N VAL A 294 7.15 -13.48 10.68
CA VAL A 294 7.16 -12.33 11.60
C VAL A 294 6.23 -12.61 12.78
N HIS A 295 6.35 -11.82 13.84
CA HIS A 295 5.48 -11.96 15.00
C HIS A 295 4.02 -11.59 14.65
N ARG A 296 3.04 -12.29 15.24
CA ARG A 296 1.61 -12.06 14.97
C ARG A 296 1.18 -10.62 15.21
N ASP A 297 1.67 -10.05 16.31
CA ASP A 297 1.33 -8.70 16.77
C ASP A 297 2.30 -7.63 16.24
N ASP A 298 3.28 -8.00 15.41
CA ASP A 298 4.14 -7.01 14.75
C ASP A 298 3.43 -6.43 13.53
N THR A 299 2.78 -5.29 13.75
CA THR A 299 1.94 -4.60 12.79
C THR A 299 2.26 -3.11 12.74
N SER A 300 1.86 -2.44 11.65
CA SER A 300 2.06 -1.00 11.52
C SER A 300 1.23 -0.20 12.51
N LYS A 301 1.79 0.93 13.00
CA LYS A 301 1.03 1.88 13.84
C LYS A 301 -0.19 2.44 13.10
N GLU A 302 -0.10 2.54 11.77
CA GLU A 302 -1.20 3.03 10.94
C GLU A 302 -2.38 2.04 10.95
N LEU A 303 -2.11 0.74 10.93
CA LEU A 303 -3.16 -0.27 11.08
C LEU A 303 -3.82 -0.20 12.45
N LEU A 304 -3.06 -0.04 13.55
CA LEU A 304 -3.62 0.08 14.90
C LEU A 304 -4.63 1.23 15.01
N GLU A 305 -4.24 2.41 14.53
CA GLU A 305 -5.09 3.62 14.59
C GLU A 305 -6.28 3.53 13.62
N TRP A 306 -6.05 3.03 12.41
CA TRP A 306 -7.09 2.88 11.39
C TRP A 306 -8.12 1.82 11.77
N GLY A 307 -7.67 0.66 12.26
CA GLY A 307 -8.51 -0.48 12.64
C GLY A 307 -9.48 -0.11 13.75
N SER A 308 -8.98 0.58 14.79
CA SER A 308 -9.80 1.10 15.89
C SER A 308 -10.92 2.03 15.40
N ARG A 309 -10.60 2.97 14.51
CA ARG A 309 -11.59 3.93 13.97
C ARG A 309 -12.62 3.29 13.05
N VAL A 310 -12.19 2.37 12.20
CA VAL A 310 -13.10 1.62 11.32
C VAL A 310 -14.02 0.71 12.14
N SER A 311 -13.49 0.05 13.16
CA SER A 311 -14.28 -0.75 14.11
C SER A 311 -15.38 0.08 14.78
N ALA A 312 -15.03 1.28 15.27
CA ALA A 312 -15.99 2.19 15.88
C ALA A 312 -17.07 2.67 14.88
N ALA A 313 -16.69 2.95 13.64
CA ALA A 313 -17.64 3.37 12.59
C ALA A 313 -18.61 2.24 12.22
N ASN A 314 -18.12 1.00 12.14
CA ASN A 314 -18.91 -0.18 11.78
C ASN A 314 -19.87 -0.61 12.89
N SER A 315 -19.43 -0.51 14.15
CA SER A 315 -20.20 -0.92 15.33
C SER A 315 -21.11 0.15 15.91
N ARG A 316 -21.19 1.34 15.30
CA ARG A 316 -22.03 2.44 15.80
C ARG A 316 -23.49 1.96 15.96
N PRO A 317 -24.16 2.28 17.08
CA PRO A 317 -25.54 1.89 17.26
C PRO A 317 -26.42 2.58 16.20
N PRO A 318 -27.56 1.97 15.83
CA PRO A 318 -28.57 2.66 15.03
C PRO A 318 -28.92 3.99 15.70
N ASN A 319 -29.04 5.05 14.89
CA ASN A 319 -29.46 6.34 15.40
C ASN A 319 -30.92 6.22 15.89
N PRO A 320 -31.22 6.47 17.17
CA PRO A 320 -32.59 6.50 17.66
C PRO A 320 -33.27 7.75 17.10
N GLN A 321 -33.79 7.65 15.88
CA GLN A 321 -34.72 8.62 15.29
C GLN A 321 -36.14 8.32 15.76
#